data_AF-A0A7S0QWA0-F1
#
_entry.id   AF-A0A7S0QWA0-F1
#
_cell.length_a   1.000
_cell.length_b   1.000
_cell.length_c   1.000
_cell.angle_alpha   90.00
_cell.angle_beta   90.00
_cell.angle_gamma   90.00
#
_symmetry.space_group_name_H-M   'P 1'
#
loop_
_entity.id
_entity.type
_entity.pdbx_description
1 polymer ?
#
loop_
_entity_poly.entity_id
_entity_poly.type
_entity_poly.pdbx_seq_one_letter_code
_entity_poly.pdbx_strand_id
1 'polypeptide(L)'
;MLVWLVIAFLLVSAVARTQDVVGTASQECPCIDPWEGSECSSTYFDDTTTCRGTDDSCRLSMPPFRACLARDYGASRCEAWDCDRVTNKYCTRQWCYVDPNNCNRTFTDSTSFPSLSFSYSTCGFLSRALEDDPRWARSEIDRRLHGRPLRYAYPGDDVENLVTEPGCQGYNCTRYGIYPKLMHEIFREQGLATEVRPISELSRAANPLSSYTACVNDVNLGLLDICIGPFWVTAARTQLVAFTLPLHVDDFRLIVGFEQESKGFWFRMKTPYLVFSGPLWLSLLGVMAVVAVALWWVERQSVRYPVDEGSGNLPGALMDAAMSMTTGAPVHMPVSPASRIITLGYSLFILLVLSAYTANLASTLVTTATRSYASSDFDTALDRGMRMCIIAPVAESFAQLYPKFNRNRVSEYTDGPEVLQGMDDGVCQVAILTEKKFEDSRRLIIPETPAGARRRLLKGGSASKKGAASGGG
;
A
#
# COMPACT_ATOMS: atom_id res chain seq x y z
N MET A 1 -29.68 -35.04 -9.62
CA MET A 1 -28.66 -33.97 -9.68
C MET A 1 -28.11 -33.59 -8.31
N LEU A 2 -28.92 -33.42 -7.26
CA LEU A 2 -28.43 -33.12 -5.90
C LEU A 2 -27.56 -34.22 -5.26
N VAL A 3 -27.85 -35.50 -5.51
CA VAL A 3 -27.08 -36.62 -4.90
C VAL A 3 -25.63 -36.68 -5.41
N TRP A 4 -25.39 -36.32 -6.67
CA TRP A 4 -24.05 -36.25 -7.25
C TRP A 4 -23.23 -35.06 -6.73
N LEU A 5 -23.88 -33.94 -6.40
CA LEU A 5 -23.22 -32.78 -5.79
C LEU A 5 -22.81 -33.07 -4.34
N VAL A 6 -23.61 -33.81 -3.58
CA VAL A 6 -23.27 -34.19 -2.19
C VAL A 6 -22.14 -35.22 -2.14
N ILE A 7 -22.11 -36.18 -3.08
CA ILE A 7 -21.00 -37.15 -3.18
C ILE A 7 -19.70 -36.46 -3.65
N ALA A 8 -19.78 -35.50 -4.56
CA ALA A 8 -18.62 -34.67 -4.94
C ALA A 8 -18.13 -33.81 -3.77
N PHE A 9 -19.02 -33.22 -2.97
CA PHE A 9 -18.65 -32.41 -1.80
C PHE A 9 -18.04 -33.25 -0.67
N LEU A 10 -18.52 -34.49 -0.47
CA LEU A 10 -17.97 -35.44 0.50
C LEU A 10 -16.64 -36.07 0.03
N LEU A 11 -16.42 -36.23 -1.28
CA LEU A 11 -15.14 -36.67 -1.83
C LEU A 11 -14.09 -35.54 -1.83
N VAL A 12 -14.49 -34.28 -2.03
CA VAL A 12 -13.59 -33.12 -1.93
C VAL A 12 -13.18 -32.85 -0.47
N SER A 13 -14.05 -33.12 0.50
CA SER A 13 -13.70 -33.02 1.93
C SER A 13 -12.90 -34.22 2.47
N ALA A 14 -12.81 -35.33 1.72
CA ALA A 14 -12.00 -36.49 2.08
C ALA A 14 -10.58 -36.49 1.45
N VAL A 15 -10.28 -35.56 0.54
CA VAL A 15 -8.92 -35.33 -0.03
C VAL A 15 -8.28 -34.05 0.55
N ALA A 16 -8.75 -33.62 1.73
CA ALA A 16 -7.97 -32.81 2.65
C ALA A 16 -7.48 -33.70 3.81
N ARG A 17 -6.90 -34.88 3.49
CA ARG A 17 -5.85 -35.37 4.38
C ARG A 17 -4.72 -34.36 4.23
N THR A 18 -4.41 -33.72 5.34
CA THR A 18 -3.14 -33.09 5.59
C THR A 18 -2.05 -33.90 4.88
N GLN A 19 -1.55 -33.40 3.75
CA GLN A 19 -0.12 -33.50 3.56
C GLN A 19 0.41 -32.63 4.67
N ASP A 20 0.67 -33.25 5.83
CA ASP A 20 1.68 -32.75 6.73
C ASP A 20 2.87 -32.48 5.81
N VAL A 21 3.16 -31.19 5.64
CA VAL A 21 4.37 -30.77 4.94
C VAL A 21 5.47 -31.35 5.81
N VAL A 22 5.94 -32.54 5.43
CA VAL A 22 7.05 -33.24 6.05
C VAL A 22 8.15 -32.20 6.11
N GLY A 23 8.48 -31.74 7.31
CA GLY A 23 9.54 -30.78 7.50
C GLY A 23 10.82 -31.40 6.97
N THR A 24 11.20 -31.02 5.76
CA THR A 24 12.35 -31.58 5.08
C THR A 24 13.60 -30.95 5.69
N ALA A 25 14.43 -31.81 6.25
CA ALA A 25 15.73 -31.44 6.77
C ALA A 25 16.56 -30.69 5.70
N SER A 26 17.35 -29.71 6.12
CA SER A 26 18.35 -29.09 5.24
C SER A 26 19.27 -30.15 4.61
N GLN A 27 19.49 -30.10 3.29
CA GLN A 27 20.43 -30.99 2.62
C GLN A 27 21.88 -30.82 3.09
N GLU A 28 22.22 -29.66 3.66
CA GLU A 28 23.55 -29.36 4.21
C GLU A 28 23.74 -29.89 5.65
N CYS A 29 22.67 -30.41 6.25
CA CYS A 29 22.68 -31.05 7.55
C CYS A 29 21.45 -31.96 7.68
N PRO A 30 21.49 -33.19 7.13
CA PRO A 30 20.34 -34.08 7.12
C PRO A 30 19.98 -34.56 8.53
N CYS A 31 18.69 -34.78 8.76
CA CYS A 31 18.24 -35.48 9.97
C CYS A 31 18.72 -36.93 9.93
N ILE A 32 19.25 -37.42 11.05
CA ILE A 32 19.63 -38.81 11.23
C ILE A 32 18.57 -39.55 12.05
N ASP A 33 18.56 -40.88 11.95
CA ASP A 33 17.85 -41.74 12.90
C ASP A 33 18.86 -42.29 13.91
N PRO A 34 18.99 -41.68 15.10
CA PRO A 34 19.90 -42.19 16.13
C PRO A 34 19.41 -43.50 16.76
N TRP A 35 18.19 -43.93 16.43
CA TRP A 35 17.57 -45.13 16.97
C TRP A 35 17.67 -46.32 16.00
N GLU A 36 18.27 -46.14 14.83
CA GLU A 36 18.48 -47.20 13.84
C GLU A 36 19.37 -48.32 14.45
N GLY A 37 18.80 -49.51 14.62
CA GLY A 37 19.47 -50.64 15.27
C GLY A 37 19.31 -50.74 16.79
N SER A 38 18.59 -49.81 17.44
CA SER A 38 18.23 -49.95 18.85
C SER A 38 17.11 -50.99 19.01
N GLU A 39 17.39 -52.07 19.74
CA GLU A 39 16.34 -52.98 20.20
C GLU A 39 15.53 -52.27 21.28
N CYS A 40 14.26 -51.98 21.01
CA CYS A 40 13.33 -51.59 22.06
C CYS A 40 13.18 -52.78 23.02
N SER A 41 13.99 -52.82 24.08
CA SER A 41 13.79 -53.80 25.14
C SER A 41 12.52 -53.43 25.89
N SER A 42 11.38 -53.92 25.44
CA SER A 42 10.18 -54.08 26.27
C SER A 42 10.39 -55.24 27.25
N THR A 43 11.49 -55.21 28.01
CA THR A 43 11.62 -56.07 29.17
C THR A 43 10.65 -55.57 30.21
N TYR A 44 9.56 -56.30 30.34
CA TYR A 44 8.59 -56.25 31.42
C TYR A 44 9.33 -56.32 32.75
N PHE A 45 9.63 -55.17 33.35
CA PHE A 45 10.08 -55.06 34.73
C PHE A 45 8.91 -54.53 35.55
N ASP A 46 8.36 -55.44 36.34
CA ASP A 46 7.29 -55.20 37.31
C ASP A 46 7.88 -54.42 38.50
N ASP A 47 7.89 -53.09 38.40
CA ASP A 47 7.69 -52.19 39.54
C ASP A 47 7.48 -50.74 39.07
N THR A 48 6.25 -50.24 39.20
CA THR A 48 5.78 -48.82 39.18
C THR A 48 6.34 -47.77 38.18
N THR A 49 7.10 -48.13 37.14
CA THR A 49 7.63 -47.19 36.12
C THR A 49 7.47 -47.66 34.67
N THR A 50 6.25 -47.97 34.24
CA THR A 50 6.02 -48.50 32.90
C THR A 50 5.35 -47.49 31.97
N CYS A 51 5.95 -47.29 30.81
CA CYS A 51 5.35 -46.61 29.67
C CYS A 51 4.16 -47.46 29.13
N ARG A 52 2.96 -47.29 29.70
CA ARG A 52 1.75 -47.98 29.19
C ARG A 52 1.43 -47.48 27.79
N GLY A 53 1.51 -48.39 26.82
CA GLY A 53 1.13 -48.14 25.43
C GLY A 53 -0.30 -48.58 25.13
N THR A 54 -0.99 -47.78 24.34
CA THR A 54 -1.90 -48.27 23.29
C THR A 54 -1.45 -47.58 22.00
N ASP A 55 -1.08 -48.42 21.04
CA ASP A 55 -0.67 -48.18 19.65
C ASP A 55 0.77 -47.61 19.43
N ASP A 56 1.56 -48.36 18.63
CA ASP A 56 3.00 -48.26 18.29
C ASP A 56 4.03 -48.44 19.42
N SER A 57 4.30 -49.72 19.71
CA SER A 57 4.83 -50.36 20.91
C SER A 57 6.33 -50.19 21.24
N CYS A 58 6.90 -49.00 21.08
CA CYS A 58 8.26 -48.68 21.55
C CYS A 58 8.30 -47.29 22.17
N ARG A 59 8.53 -47.19 23.49
CA ARG A 59 8.82 -45.92 24.15
C ARG A 59 10.16 -45.96 24.84
N LEU A 60 11.01 -44.97 24.57
CA LEU A 60 12.33 -44.84 25.20
C LEU A 60 12.15 -44.33 26.64
N SER A 61 12.90 -44.90 27.59
CA SER A 61 12.93 -44.51 29.01
C SER A 61 14.32 -44.00 29.40
N MET A 62 14.40 -42.97 30.24
CA MET A 62 15.67 -42.31 30.57
C MET A 62 15.88 -42.16 32.10
N PRO A 63 17.09 -42.41 32.62
CA PRO A 63 17.54 -41.87 33.90
C PRO A 63 18.24 -40.51 33.71
N PRO A 64 18.07 -39.51 34.61
CA PRO A 64 17.28 -39.52 35.85
C PRO A 64 15.79 -39.16 35.63
N PHE A 65 15.42 -38.71 34.43
CA PHE A 65 14.06 -38.30 34.09
C PHE A 65 13.25 -39.44 33.47
N ARG A 66 12.46 -40.13 34.29
CA ARG A 66 11.55 -41.22 33.88
C ARG A 66 10.43 -40.71 32.94
N ALA A 67 10.73 -40.50 31.66
CA ALA A 67 9.78 -39.95 30.71
C ALA A 67 9.76 -40.75 29.39
N CYS A 68 8.56 -41.20 29.00
CA CYS A 68 8.32 -42.12 27.85
C CYS A 68 8.23 -41.40 26.50
N LEU A 69 9.29 -41.43 25.69
CA LEU A 69 9.37 -40.74 24.39
C LEU A 69 8.88 -41.63 23.24
N ALA A 70 8.43 -41.03 22.14
CA ALA A 70 8.13 -41.77 20.91
C ALA A 70 9.39 -42.45 20.34
N ARG A 71 9.23 -43.57 19.63
CA ARG A 71 10.37 -44.34 19.07
C ARG A 71 11.20 -43.51 18.09
N ASP A 72 10.54 -42.65 17.35
CA ASP A 72 11.09 -41.77 16.34
C ASP A 72 11.44 -40.38 16.90
N TYR A 73 11.44 -40.20 18.23
CA TYR A 73 11.68 -38.89 18.84
C TYR A 73 12.98 -38.25 18.34
N GLY A 74 12.85 -37.13 17.62
CA GLY A 74 13.98 -36.42 17.03
C GLY A 74 14.56 -37.06 15.76
N ALA A 75 14.02 -38.18 15.29
CA ALA A 75 14.63 -38.99 14.23
C ALA A 75 14.05 -38.71 12.84
N SER A 76 14.92 -38.74 11.83
CA SER A 76 14.62 -38.77 10.38
C SER A 76 13.82 -37.60 9.79
N ARG A 77 13.08 -36.84 10.59
CA ARG A 77 12.21 -35.75 10.15
C ARG A 77 12.15 -34.63 11.18
N CYS A 78 11.79 -33.45 10.67
CA CYS A 78 11.59 -32.27 11.49
C CYS A 78 10.18 -32.23 12.06
N GLU A 79 10.07 -32.39 13.38
CA GLU A 79 8.79 -32.27 14.09
C GLU A 79 8.96 -31.53 15.42
N ALA A 80 7.85 -31.05 15.95
CA ALA A 80 7.79 -30.38 17.24
C ALA A 80 7.69 -31.45 18.35
N TRP A 81 8.80 -32.17 18.55
CA TRP A 81 8.85 -33.37 19.39
C TRP A 81 8.51 -33.14 20.87
N ASP A 82 8.60 -31.90 21.35
CA ASP A 82 8.40 -31.54 22.75
C ASP A 82 7.00 -31.03 23.09
N CYS A 83 6.12 -30.87 22.08
CA CYS A 83 4.76 -30.29 22.17
C CYS A 83 3.90 -30.83 23.33
N ASP A 84 4.03 -32.12 23.62
CA ASP A 84 3.16 -32.80 24.58
C ASP A 84 3.61 -32.68 26.05
N ARG A 85 4.76 -32.04 26.33
CA ARG A 85 5.38 -32.13 27.66
C ARG A 85 5.50 -30.82 28.43
N VAL A 86 5.47 -29.65 27.80
CA VAL A 86 5.60 -28.36 28.51
C VAL A 86 4.95 -27.19 27.73
N THR A 87 4.24 -26.28 28.42
CA THR A 87 3.76 -24.99 27.88
C THR A 87 4.88 -23.95 27.70
N ASN A 88 6.04 -24.36 27.16
CA ASN A 88 7.16 -23.44 26.91
C ASN A 88 7.13 -22.91 25.47
N LYS A 89 7.63 -21.69 25.24
CA LYS A 89 7.59 -21.03 23.92
C LYS A 89 8.40 -21.73 22.82
N TYR A 90 9.36 -22.60 23.17
CA TYR A 90 10.18 -23.34 22.20
C TYR A 90 9.53 -24.66 21.74
N CYS A 91 8.40 -25.02 22.35
CA CYS A 91 7.73 -26.30 22.18
C CYS A 91 7.12 -26.49 20.77
N THR A 92 6.71 -25.39 20.13
CA THR A 92 6.16 -25.39 18.76
C THR A 92 7.22 -25.47 17.66
N ARG A 93 8.51 -25.49 18.02
CA ARG A 93 9.61 -25.46 17.04
C ARG A 93 9.98 -26.87 16.61
N GLN A 94 10.09 -27.07 15.32
CA GLN A 94 10.52 -28.35 14.75
C GLN A 94 12.05 -28.49 14.87
N TRP A 95 12.50 -29.69 15.19
CA TRP A 95 13.92 -30.04 15.25
C TRP A 95 14.14 -31.52 14.92
N CYS A 96 15.40 -31.90 14.71
CA CYS A 96 15.79 -33.31 14.60
C CYS A 96 17.24 -33.51 15.06
N TYR A 97 17.63 -34.76 15.29
CA TYR A 97 19.01 -35.16 15.52
C TYR A 97 19.81 -35.12 14.22
N VAL A 98 21.07 -34.73 14.33
CA VAL A 98 21.99 -34.51 13.21
C VAL A 98 23.36 -35.09 13.53
N ASP A 99 24.11 -35.48 12.51
CA ASP A 99 25.51 -35.91 12.66
C ASP A 99 26.43 -34.67 12.73
N PRO A 100 27.13 -34.41 13.85
CA PRO A 100 28.07 -33.30 13.98
C PRO A 100 29.15 -33.24 12.90
N ASN A 101 29.55 -34.40 12.36
CA ASN A 101 30.60 -34.49 11.35
C ASN A 101 30.10 -34.19 9.93
N ASN A 102 28.79 -34.31 9.70
CA ASN A 102 28.16 -34.12 8.40
C ASN A 102 27.06 -33.03 8.45
N CYS A 103 27.15 -32.14 9.43
CA CYS A 103 26.21 -31.04 9.62
C CYS A 103 26.94 -29.70 9.55
N ASN A 104 26.67 -28.95 8.48
CA ASN A 104 27.20 -27.59 8.31
C ASN A 104 26.23 -26.51 8.83
N ARG A 105 25.32 -26.89 9.73
CA ARG A 105 24.31 -26.04 10.37
C ARG A 105 24.60 -25.97 11.88
N THR A 106 24.03 -24.97 12.56
CA THR A 106 24.19 -24.83 14.02
C THR A 106 23.46 -25.95 14.73
N PHE A 107 24.16 -26.74 15.53
CA PHE A 107 23.58 -27.80 16.35
C PHE A 107 23.95 -27.59 17.82
N THR A 108 23.25 -28.30 18.70
CA THR A 108 23.48 -28.27 20.14
C THR A 108 23.51 -29.70 20.64
N ASP A 109 24.47 -30.00 21.50
CA ASP A 109 24.55 -31.32 22.12
C ASP A 109 23.40 -31.50 23.11
N SER A 110 22.74 -32.65 23.04
CA SER A 110 21.61 -32.97 23.88
C SER A 110 22.06 -33.18 25.32
N THR A 111 21.53 -32.36 26.22
CA THR A 111 21.73 -32.54 27.67
C THR A 111 21.02 -33.80 28.17
N SER A 112 19.92 -34.17 27.51
CA SER A 112 19.21 -35.41 27.77
C SER A 112 20.02 -36.60 27.24
N PHE A 113 20.49 -36.57 25.99
CA PHE A 113 21.20 -37.67 25.33
C PHE A 113 22.66 -37.29 25.04
N PRO A 114 23.63 -37.60 25.93
CA PRO A 114 24.98 -37.05 25.87
C PRO A 114 25.81 -37.41 24.63
N SER A 115 25.35 -38.38 23.82
CA SER A 115 25.97 -38.81 22.57
C SER A 115 25.28 -38.29 21.31
N LEU A 116 24.20 -37.50 21.45
CA LEU A 116 23.40 -37.02 20.34
C LEU A 116 23.41 -35.50 20.28
N SER A 117 23.44 -34.97 19.07
CA SER A 117 23.34 -33.53 18.81
C SER A 117 22.12 -33.24 17.98
N PHE A 118 21.35 -32.22 18.35
CA PHE A 118 20.13 -31.83 17.65
C PHE A 118 20.27 -30.44 17.02
N SER A 119 19.52 -30.19 15.96
CA SER A 119 19.50 -28.89 15.30
C SER A 119 18.08 -28.42 15.01
N TYR A 120 17.73 -27.28 15.61
CA TYR A 120 16.58 -26.49 15.20
C TYR A 120 16.79 -25.88 13.80
N SER A 121 18.04 -25.49 13.48
CA SER A 121 18.36 -24.82 12.21
C SER A 121 18.28 -25.73 10.99
N THR A 122 18.47 -27.03 11.17
CA THR A 122 18.19 -28.06 10.16
C THR A 122 16.73 -28.08 9.75
N CYS A 123 15.85 -27.79 10.71
CA CYS A 123 14.40 -27.83 10.57
C CYS A 123 13.77 -26.45 10.36
N GLY A 124 14.56 -25.50 9.88
CA GLY A 124 14.08 -24.17 9.55
C GLY A 124 13.92 -23.21 10.73
N PHE A 125 14.41 -23.59 11.92
CA PHE A 125 14.44 -22.71 13.08
C PHE A 125 15.90 -22.34 13.39
N LEU A 126 16.43 -21.29 12.75
CA LEU A 126 17.68 -20.66 13.18
C LEU A 126 17.44 -19.96 14.53
N SER A 127 17.38 -20.71 15.63
CA SER A 127 17.12 -20.12 16.94
C SER A 127 18.35 -19.41 17.49
N ARG A 128 18.18 -18.11 17.79
CA ARG A 128 18.74 -17.36 18.94
C ARG A 128 20.25 -17.21 19.11
N ALA A 129 21.10 -17.84 18.30
CA ALA A 129 22.54 -17.56 18.34
C ALA A 129 22.88 -16.11 17.94
N LEU A 130 21.93 -15.39 17.32
CA LEU A 130 22.07 -13.98 16.95
C LEU A 130 21.51 -12.99 17.98
N GLU A 131 20.65 -13.42 18.92
CA GLU A 131 20.01 -12.51 19.89
C GLU A 131 20.72 -12.47 21.25
N ASP A 132 21.36 -13.56 21.71
CA ASP A 132 21.89 -13.62 23.08
C ASP A 132 23.41 -13.36 23.20
N ASP A 133 24.20 -13.33 22.11
CA ASP A 133 25.62 -12.92 22.17
C ASP A 133 26.11 -12.19 20.88
N PRO A 134 26.27 -10.85 20.91
CA PRO A 134 26.74 -10.05 19.77
C PRO A 134 28.15 -10.44 19.28
N ARG A 135 28.94 -11.18 20.08
CA ARG A 135 30.30 -11.58 19.71
C ARG A 135 30.36 -12.78 18.76
N TRP A 136 29.29 -13.58 18.68
CA TRP A 136 29.24 -14.78 17.84
C TRP A 136 28.66 -14.52 16.44
N ALA A 137 27.84 -13.47 16.29
CA ALA A 137 27.23 -13.11 15.01
C ALA A 137 28.26 -12.81 13.91
N ARG A 138 29.28 -11.98 14.22
CA ARG A 138 30.30 -11.60 13.22
C ARG A 138 31.24 -12.75 12.87
N SER A 139 31.75 -13.49 13.86
CA SER A 139 32.66 -14.60 13.59
C SER A 139 31.98 -15.76 12.86
N GLU A 140 30.68 -15.97 13.09
CA GLU A 140 29.91 -17.00 12.40
C GLU A 140 29.57 -16.60 10.96
N ILE A 141 29.17 -15.34 10.72
CA ILE A 141 28.94 -14.83 9.37
C ILE A 141 30.24 -14.84 8.56
N ASP A 142 31.35 -14.40 9.17
CA ASP A 142 32.67 -14.43 8.54
C ASP A 142 33.08 -15.87 8.22
N ARG A 143 32.94 -16.80 9.19
CA ARG A 143 33.20 -18.24 8.99
C ARG A 143 32.30 -18.90 7.93
N ARG A 144 31.04 -18.46 7.79
CA ARG A 144 30.11 -18.96 6.76
C ARG A 144 30.39 -18.42 5.36
N LEU A 145 30.94 -17.21 5.26
CA LEU A 145 31.24 -16.55 3.99
C LEU A 145 32.68 -16.79 3.51
N HIS A 146 33.60 -17.22 4.38
CA HIS A 146 34.97 -17.58 3.97
C HIS A 146 34.97 -18.72 2.95
N GLY A 147 35.32 -18.38 1.71
CA GLY A 147 35.48 -19.32 0.60
C GLY A 147 34.18 -19.79 -0.08
N ARG A 148 33.02 -19.20 0.24
CA ARG A 148 31.74 -19.52 -0.41
C ARG A 148 31.15 -18.31 -1.12
N PRO A 149 30.45 -18.51 -2.25
CA PRO A 149 29.73 -17.41 -2.88
C PRO A 149 28.54 -16.99 -1.99
N LEU A 150 28.38 -15.69 -1.80
CA LEU A 150 27.25 -15.08 -1.12
C LEU A 150 25.98 -15.28 -1.95
N ARG A 151 25.01 -15.99 -1.38
CA ARG A 151 23.75 -16.35 -2.04
C ARG A 151 22.73 -15.24 -1.85
N TYR A 152 22.24 -14.68 -2.96
CA TYR A 152 21.26 -13.60 -2.89
C TYR A 152 20.07 -13.82 -3.81
N ALA A 153 18.94 -13.21 -3.45
CA ALA A 153 17.74 -13.22 -4.28
C ALA A 153 17.07 -11.85 -4.31
N TYR A 154 16.21 -11.69 -5.31
CA TYR A 154 15.30 -10.56 -5.43
C TYR A 154 13.87 -11.03 -5.14
N PRO A 155 13.05 -10.20 -4.47
CA PRO A 155 11.68 -10.55 -4.12
C PRO A 155 10.74 -10.65 -5.33
N GLY A 156 11.12 -10.12 -6.50
CA GLY A 156 10.31 -10.18 -7.71
C GLY A 156 11.05 -9.69 -8.96
N ASP A 157 10.37 -9.78 -10.09
CA ASP A 157 10.92 -9.44 -11.41
C ASP A 157 10.70 -7.96 -11.77
N ASP A 158 9.58 -7.36 -11.37
CA ASP A 158 9.32 -5.93 -11.51
C ASP A 158 8.95 -5.35 -10.14
N VAL A 159 9.93 -4.73 -9.49
CA VAL A 159 9.74 -4.09 -8.19
C VAL A 159 10.24 -2.66 -8.25
N GLU A 160 9.87 -1.86 -7.26
CA GLU A 160 10.14 -0.43 -7.31
C GLU A 160 11.64 -0.13 -7.53
N ASN A 161 11.95 0.65 -8.57
CA ASN A 161 13.32 0.96 -9.01
C ASN A 161 14.18 -0.28 -9.32
N LEU A 162 13.56 -1.37 -9.73
CA LEU A 162 14.20 -2.60 -10.18
C LEU A 162 13.47 -3.12 -11.41
N VAL A 163 14.18 -3.13 -12.53
CA VAL A 163 13.67 -3.55 -13.84
C VAL A 163 14.48 -4.75 -14.27
N THR A 164 13.78 -5.80 -14.68
CA THR A 164 14.43 -6.97 -15.26
C THR A 164 14.80 -6.72 -16.72
N GLU A 165 15.88 -7.35 -17.18
CA GLU A 165 16.30 -7.30 -18.58
C GLU A 165 15.14 -7.65 -19.53
N PRO A 166 14.93 -6.88 -20.61
CA PRO A 166 13.82 -7.10 -21.53
C PRO A 166 13.84 -8.52 -22.13
N GLY A 167 12.74 -9.27 -21.95
CA GLY A 167 12.61 -10.63 -22.49
C GLY A 167 13.18 -11.74 -21.60
N CYS A 168 13.72 -11.41 -20.43
CA CYS A 168 14.14 -12.39 -19.43
C CYS A 168 13.06 -12.57 -18.35
N GLN A 169 12.72 -13.81 -18.02
CA GLN A 169 11.80 -14.14 -16.93
C GLN A 169 12.46 -15.07 -15.92
N GLY A 170 12.28 -14.79 -14.64
CA GLY A 170 12.78 -15.62 -13.54
C GLY A 170 14.01 -15.08 -12.79
N TYR A 171 14.57 -15.92 -11.93
CA TYR A 171 15.59 -15.50 -10.96
C TYR A 171 16.95 -15.22 -11.59
N ASN A 172 17.32 -15.92 -12.67
CA ASN A 172 18.64 -15.80 -13.32
C ASN A 172 18.79 -14.54 -14.20
N CYS A 173 17.79 -13.67 -14.20
CA CYS A 173 17.81 -12.46 -15.01
C CYS A 173 18.64 -11.36 -14.39
N THR A 174 19.36 -10.64 -15.26
CA THR A 174 20.04 -9.39 -14.88
C THR A 174 18.99 -8.35 -14.51
N ARG A 175 19.14 -7.76 -13.34
CA ARG A 175 18.26 -6.71 -12.84
C ARG A 175 19.00 -5.38 -12.81
N TYR A 176 18.34 -4.35 -13.32
CA TYR A 176 18.82 -2.99 -13.37
C TYR A 176 18.04 -2.14 -12.38
N GLY A 177 18.69 -1.18 -11.73
CA GLY A 177 18.01 -0.36 -10.74
C GLY A 177 18.94 0.22 -9.71
N ILE A 178 18.38 0.96 -8.77
CA ILE A 178 19.16 1.55 -7.67
C ILE A 178 19.72 0.47 -6.74
N TYR A 179 18.89 -0.53 -6.37
CA TYR A 179 19.29 -1.59 -5.44
C TYR A 179 20.30 -2.57 -6.06
N PRO A 180 20.07 -3.15 -7.26
CA PRO A 180 21.05 -4.01 -7.89
C PRO A 180 22.40 -3.30 -8.10
N LYS A 181 22.39 -2.04 -8.54
CA LYS A 181 23.60 -1.26 -8.78
C LYS A 181 24.38 -0.98 -7.49
N LEU A 182 23.68 -0.57 -6.43
CA LEU A 182 24.29 -0.32 -5.12
C LEU A 182 24.94 -1.60 -4.56
N MET A 183 24.21 -2.71 -4.57
CA MET A 183 24.73 -3.97 -4.02
C MET A 183 25.84 -4.57 -4.87
N HIS A 184 25.75 -4.48 -6.20
CA HIS A 184 26.83 -4.89 -7.09
C HIS A 184 28.14 -4.15 -6.79
N GLU A 185 28.06 -2.84 -6.55
CA GLU A 185 29.25 -2.05 -6.21
C GLU A 185 29.83 -2.43 -4.85
N ILE A 186 28.98 -2.68 -3.85
CA ILE A 186 29.41 -3.17 -2.53
C ILE A 186 30.10 -4.53 -2.66
N PHE A 187 29.52 -5.49 -3.39
CA PHE A 187 30.12 -6.81 -3.56
C PHE A 187 31.47 -6.74 -4.28
N ARG A 188 31.58 -5.86 -5.28
CA ARG A 188 32.82 -5.62 -6.03
C ARG A 188 33.91 -5.02 -5.15
N GLU A 189 33.59 -4.03 -4.32
CA GLU A 189 34.56 -3.40 -3.42
C GLU A 189 35.04 -4.36 -2.32
N GLN A 190 34.16 -5.25 -1.84
CA GLN A 190 34.49 -6.25 -0.82
C GLN A 190 35.12 -7.52 -1.40
N GLY A 191 35.25 -7.66 -2.72
CA GLY A 191 35.82 -8.84 -3.37
C GLY A 191 35.01 -10.13 -3.14
N LEU A 192 33.70 -10.01 -2.93
CA LEU A 192 32.82 -11.14 -2.62
C LEU A 192 32.44 -11.90 -3.90
N ALA A 193 32.59 -13.23 -3.89
CA ALA A 193 31.95 -14.08 -4.89
C ALA A 193 30.44 -14.12 -4.59
N THR A 194 29.58 -14.07 -5.62
CA THR A 194 28.13 -14.00 -5.43
C THR A 194 27.40 -15.01 -6.30
N GLU A 195 26.32 -15.60 -5.79
CA GLU A 195 25.46 -16.56 -6.50
C GLU A 195 24.00 -16.11 -6.39
N VAL A 196 23.29 -15.99 -7.52
CA VAL A 196 21.85 -15.70 -7.49
C VAL A 196 21.09 -17.01 -7.28
N ARG A 197 20.18 -17.03 -6.30
CA ARG A 197 19.29 -18.18 -6.06
C ARG A 197 17.81 -17.79 -6.11
N PRO A 198 16.92 -18.71 -6.52
CA PRO A 198 15.50 -18.48 -6.42
C PRO A 198 15.05 -18.51 -4.96
N ILE A 199 13.97 -17.78 -4.67
CA ILE A 199 13.22 -17.93 -3.41
C ILE A 199 12.58 -19.31 -3.40
N SER A 200 12.76 -20.05 -2.31
CA SER A 200 12.28 -21.41 -2.13
C SER A 200 10.77 -21.52 -2.23
N GLU A 201 10.29 -22.64 -2.77
CA GLU A 201 8.85 -22.93 -2.86
C GLU A 201 8.22 -23.04 -1.46
N LEU A 202 8.97 -23.54 -0.48
CA LEU A 202 8.55 -23.62 0.92
C LEU A 202 8.20 -22.23 1.46
N SER A 203 9.09 -21.25 1.28
CA SER A 203 8.86 -19.88 1.76
C SER A 203 7.75 -19.17 1.00
N ARG A 204 7.60 -19.44 -0.31
CA ARG A 204 6.49 -18.91 -1.11
C ARG A 204 5.14 -19.50 -0.67
N ALA A 205 5.09 -20.80 -0.39
CA ALA A 205 3.88 -21.46 0.11
C ALA A 205 3.50 -20.99 1.52
N ALA A 206 4.50 -20.74 2.38
CA ALA A 206 4.28 -20.19 3.72
C ALA A 206 3.85 -18.72 3.70
N ASN A 207 4.23 -17.95 2.66
CA ASN A 207 3.96 -16.51 2.55
C ASN A 207 3.33 -16.15 1.18
N PRO A 208 2.12 -16.65 0.87
CA PRO A 208 1.52 -16.52 -0.45
C PRO A 208 1.18 -15.06 -0.81
N LEU A 209 0.93 -14.22 0.20
CA LEU A 209 0.57 -12.81 0.01
C LEU A 209 1.79 -11.88 -0.17
N SER A 210 3.02 -12.37 0.04
CA SER A 210 4.20 -11.52 -0.08
C SER A 210 5.47 -12.30 -0.40
N SER A 211 5.94 -12.14 -1.63
CA SER A 211 7.24 -12.63 -2.07
C SER A 211 8.41 -12.01 -1.30
N TYR A 212 8.25 -10.78 -0.80
CA TYR A 212 9.22 -10.13 0.07
C TYR A 212 9.35 -10.84 1.41
N THR A 213 8.21 -11.20 2.03
CA THR A 213 8.24 -11.97 3.28
C THR A 213 8.77 -13.37 3.04
N ALA A 214 8.47 -13.99 1.89
CA ALA A 214 9.08 -15.26 1.50
C ALA A 214 10.62 -15.16 1.38
N CYS A 215 11.15 -14.09 0.78
CA CYS A 215 12.60 -13.87 0.71
C CYS A 215 13.22 -13.71 2.10
N VAL A 216 12.61 -12.89 2.97
CA VAL A 216 13.05 -12.72 4.36
C VAL A 216 13.03 -14.05 5.11
N ASN A 217 12.02 -14.89 4.87
CA ASN A 217 11.94 -16.21 5.47
C ASN A 217 13.10 -17.10 5.00
N ASP A 218 13.47 -17.11 3.72
CA ASP A 218 14.62 -17.88 3.22
C ASP A 218 15.97 -17.46 3.83
N VAL A 219 16.13 -16.17 4.12
CA VAL A 219 17.31 -15.67 4.85
C VAL A 219 17.29 -16.19 6.29
N ASN A 220 16.12 -16.16 6.95
CA ASN A 220 15.92 -16.76 8.27
C ASN A 220 16.06 -18.30 8.27
N LEU A 221 15.90 -18.96 7.13
CA LEU A 221 16.16 -20.39 6.94
C LEU A 221 17.63 -20.67 6.54
N GLY A 222 18.44 -19.64 6.30
CA GLY A 222 19.82 -19.75 5.83
C GLY A 222 19.94 -20.40 4.46
N LEU A 223 18.87 -20.35 3.66
CA LEU A 223 18.85 -20.76 2.25
C LEU A 223 19.42 -19.64 1.36
N LEU A 224 19.22 -18.39 1.80
CA LEU A 224 19.80 -17.18 1.25
C LEU A 224 20.62 -16.47 2.33
N ASP A 225 21.63 -15.72 1.90
CA ASP A 225 22.47 -14.91 2.80
C ASP A 225 21.99 -13.45 2.81
N ILE A 226 21.49 -12.94 1.67
CA ILE A 226 20.90 -11.60 1.57
C ILE A 226 19.72 -11.56 0.59
N CYS A 227 18.71 -10.76 0.93
CA CYS A 227 17.63 -10.40 0.01
C CYS A 227 17.77 -8.93 -0.40
N ILE A 228 17.74 -8.66 -1.71
CA ILE A 228 18.00 -7.33 -2.26
C ILE A 228 16.71 -6.77 -2.86
N GLY A 229 16.30 -5.58 -2.42
CA GLY A 229 15.10 -4.93 -2.92
C GLY A 229 14.54 -3.87 -1.96
N PRO A 230 13.43 -3.23 -2.34
CA PRO A 230 12.71 -2.27 -1.49
C PRO A 230 11.90 -3.01 -0.43
N PHE A 231 12.53 -3.34 0.70
CA PHE A 231 11.84 -3.98 1.82
C PHE A 231 11.29 -2.95 2.81
N TRP A 232 9.99 -3.00 3.08
CA TRP A 232 9.46 -2.38 4.29
C TRP A 232 9.92 -3.14 5.53
N VAL A 233 10.50 -2.39 6.46
CA VAL A 233 10.90 -2.87 7.79
C VAL A 233 9.64 -2.93 8.65
N THR A 234 9.20 -4.15 8.98
CA THR A 234 8.05 -4.40 9.85
C THR A 234 8.48 -5.17 11.09
N ALA A 235 7.68 -5.11 12.16
CA ALA A 235 7.94 -5.89 13.37
C ALA A 235 8.04 -7.40 13.07
N ALA A 236 7.13 -7.93 12.25
CA ALA A 236 7.13 -9.34 11.83
C ALA A 236 8.41 -9.75 11.11
N ARG A 237 8.96 -8.90 10.23
CA ARG A 237 10.22 -9.21 9.50
C ARG A 237 11.47 -9.02 10.35
N THR A 238 11.47 -8.02 11.24
CA THR A 238 12.61 -7.72 12.12
C THR A 238 12.83 -8.83 13.16
N GLN A 239 11.79 -9.60 13.47
CA GLN A 239 11.90 -10.80 14.31
C GLN A 239 12.56 -11.99 13.59
N LEU A 240 12.65 -11.95 12.26
CA LEU A 240 13.21 -13.03 11.45
C LEU A 240 14.65 -12.73 11.03
N VAL A 241 14.93 -11.49 10.61
CA VAL A 241 16.23 -11.09 10.07
C VAL A 241 16.60 -9.66 10.44
N ALA A 242 17.90 -9.37 10.39
CA ALA A 242 18.40 -8.00 10.49
C ALA A 242 18.22 -7.25 9.17
N PHE A 243 17.89 -5.96 9.26
CA PHE A 243 17.83 -5.03 8.13
C PHE A 243 19.04 -4.11 8.10
N THR A 244 19.39 -3.62 6.90
CA THR A 244 20.33 -2.51 6.77
C THR A 244 19.70 -1.20 7.27
N LEU A 245 20.50 -0.14 7.32
CA LEU A 245 19.95 1.20 7.51
C LEU A 245 18.90 1.50 6.42
N PRO A 246 17.75 2.09 6.77
CA PRO A 246 16.74 2.48 5.80
C PRO A 246 17.32 3.41 4.73
N LEU A 247 17.24 2.99 3.46
CA LEU A 247 17.77 3.77 2.33
C LEU A 247 16.80 4.88 1.89
N HIS A 248 15.51 4.72 2.16
CA HIS A 248 14.44 5.68 1.90
C HIS A 248 13.29 5.43 2.88
N VAL A 249 12.41 6.42 3.01
CA VAL A 249 11.19 6.34 3.82
C VAL A 249 10.01 6.48 2.88
N ASP A 250 9.07 5.54 2.98
CA ASP A 250 7.84 5.58 2.19
C ASP A 250 6.70 6.22 2.97
N ASP A 251 6.05 7.17 2.31
CA ASP A 251 4.86 7.85 2.80
C ASP A 251 3.60 7.14 2.29
N PHE A 252 2.87 6.52 3.22
CA PHE A 252 1.53 5.99 2.93
C PHE A 252 0.51 7.11 2.88
N ARG A 253 -0.35 7.08 1.85
CA ARG A 253 -1.44 8.03 1.64
C ARG A 253 -2.77 7.29 1.64
N LEU A 254 -3.80 7.98 2.16
CA LEU A 254 -5.17 7.55 2.01
C LEU A 254 -5.66 7.94 0.62
N ILE A 255 -5.92 6.94 -0.20
CA ILE A 255 -6.50 7.09 -1.53
C ILE A 255 -8.01 7.05 -1.39
N VAL A 256 -8.67 8.07 -1.94
CA VAL A 256 -10.13 8.21 -1.90
C VAL A 256 -10.66 8.37 -3.31
N GLY A 257 -11.74 7.66 -3.61
CA GLY A 257 -12.55 7.95 -4.79
C GLY A 257 -13.14 9.35 -4.67
N PHE A 258 -13.19 10.07 -5.79
CA PHE A 258 -14.01 11.26 -5.90
C PHE A 258 -15.22 10.95 -6.75
N GLU A 259 -16.40 11.20 -6.20
CA GLU A 259 -17.60 11.18 -7.01
C GLU A 259 -17.88 12.61 -7.47
N GLN A 260 -17.91 12.80 -8.79
CA GLN A 260 -18.35 14.07 -9.34
C GLN A 260 -19.86 14.10 -9.20
N GLU A 261 -20.35 14.62 -8.07
CA GLU A 261 -21.78 14.91 -7.95
C GLU A 261 -22.17 15.84 -9.10
N SER A 262 -22.85 15.28 -10.09
CA SER A 262 -23.39 16.06 -11.18
C SER A 262 -24.53 16.90 -10.62
N LYS A 263 -24.20 18.10 -10.14
CA LYS A 263 -25.21 19.02 -9.62
C LYS A 263 -26.24 19.24 -10.72
N GLY A 264 -27.49 18.86 -10.43
CA GLY A 264 -28.57 18.82 -11.40
C GLY A 264 -28.83 20.17 -12.05
N PHE A 265 -29.53 20.16 -13.19
CA PHE A 265 -29.87 21.36 -13.96
C PHE A 265 -30.40 22.51 -13.10
N TRP A 266 -31.28 22.21 -12.13
CA TRP A 266 -31.86 23.18 -11.21
C TRP A 266 -30.86 23.84 -10.26
N PHE A 267 -29.82 23.11 -9.83
CA PHE A 267 -28.74 23.70 -9.04
C PHE A 267 -27.97 24.74 -9.86
N ARG A 268 -27.66 24.42 -11.12
CA ARG A 268 -26.96 25.34 -12.04
C ARG A 268 -27.79 26.59 -12.35
N MET A 269 -29.11 26.44 -12.52
CA MET A 269 -30.02 27.56 -12.74
C MET A 269 -30.18 28.49 -11.54
N LYS A 270 -30.08 27.96 -10.30
CA LYS A 270 -30.15 28.78 -9.08
C LYS A 270 -28.81 29.40 -8.67
N THR A 271 -27.70 28.89 -9.19
CA THR A 271 -26.33 29.36 -8.86
C THR A 271 -26.16 30.88 -9.03
N PRO A 272 -26.67 31.53 -10.11
CA PRO A 272 -26.54 32.98 -10.27
C PRO A 272 -27.25 33.80 -9.18
N TYR A 273 -28.37 33.31 -8.63
CA TYR A 273 -29.12 34.01 -7.58
C TYR A 273 -28.47 33.89 -6.20
N LEU A 274 -27.63 32.86 -5.99
CA LEU A 274 -26.90 32.63 -4.74
C LEU A 274 -25.64 33.49 -4.60
N VAL A 275 -25.24 34.20 -5.66
CA VAL A 275 -24.04 35.06 -5.68
C VAL A 275 -24.17 36.25 -4.72
N PHE A 276 -25.39 36.77 -4.55
CA PHE A 276 -25.70 37.85 -3.63
C PHE A 276 -26.66 37.37 -2.54
N SER A 277 -26.43 37.84 -1.31
CA SER A 277 -27.32 37.54 -0.19
C SER A 277 -28.69 38.23 -0.38
N GLY A 278 -29.75 37.67 0.21
CA GLY A 278 -31.09 38.25 0.14
C GLY A 278 -31.16 39.75 0.55
N PRO A 279 -30.50 40.18 1.65
CA PRO A 279 -30.43 41.59 2.02
C PRO A 279 -29.72 42.47 0.98
N LEU A 280 -28.69 41.95 0.31
CA LEU A 280 -27.97 42.69 -0.73
C LEU A 280 -28.85 42.92 -1.96
N TRP A 281 -29.62 41.91 -2.39
CA TRP A 281 -30.61 42.08 -3.46
C TRP A 281 -31.65 43.16 -3.13
N LEU A 282 -32.15 43.18 -1.90
CA LEU A 282 -33.06 44.23 -1.44
C LEU A 282 -32.40 45.60 -1.45
N SER A 283 -31.12 45.70 -1.07
CA SER A 283 -30.38 46.96 -1.12
C SER A 283 -30.16 47.46 -2.56
N LEU A 284 -29.92 46.56 -3.52
CA LEU A 284 -29.80 46.93 -4.94
C LEU A 284 -31.13 47.44 -5.50
N LEU A 285 -32.24 46.76 -5.19
CA LEU A 285 -33.58 47.24 -5.51
C LEU A 285 -33.86 48.61 -4.87
N GLY A 286 -33.42 48.80 -3.62
CA GLY A 286 -33.52 50.07 -2.90
C GLY A 286 -32.75 51.20 -3.58
N VAL A 287 -31.49 50.98 -3.97
CA VAL A 287 -30.68 51.99 -4.68
C VAL A 287 -31.32 52.34 -6.02
N MET A 288 -31.82 51.35 -6.78
CA MET A 288 -32.54 51.62 -8.03
C MET A 288 -33.78 52.49 -7.80
N ALA A 289 -34.56 52.22 -6.76
CA ALA A 289 -35.72 53.04 -6.41
C ALA A 289 -35.34 54.46 -6.00
N VAL A 290 -34.28 54.63 -5.20
CA VAL A 290 -33.78 55.95 -4.76
C VAL A 290 -33.29 56.76 -5.96
N VAL A 291 -32.51 56.16 -6.86
CA VAL A 291 -32.02 56.84 -8.06
C VAL A 291 -33.17 57.21 -8.99
N ALA A 292 -34.14 56.32 -9.19
CA ALA A 292 -35.33 56.60 -9.99
C ALA A 292 -36.15 57.77 -9.44
N VAL A 293 -36.39 57.80 -8.13
CA VAL A 293 -37.09 58.91 -7.46
C VAL A 293 -36.29 60.21 -7.56
N ALA A 294 -34.97 60.16 -7.38
CA ALA A 294 -34.10 61.33 -7.47
C ALA A 294 -34.08 61.93 -8.88
N LEU A 295 -33.94 61.08 -9.92
CA LEU A 295 -34.00 61.52 -11.31
C LEU A 295 -35.37 62.09 -11.67
N TRP A 296 -36.45 61.37 -11.31
CA TRP A 296 -37.82 61.85 -11.50
C TRP A 296 -38.06 63.22 -10.84
N TRP A 297 -37.60 63.38 -9.60
CA TRP A 297 -37.78 64.63 -8.85
C TRP A 297 -37.01 65.80 -9.47
N VAL A 298 -35.73 65.59 -9.80
CA VAL A 298 -34.86 66.63 -10.38
C VAL A 298 -35.33 67.03 -11.77
N GLU A 299 -35.76 66.08 -12.60
CA GLU A 299 -36.18 66.36 -13.96
C GLU A 299 -37.56 66.99 -14.02
N ARG A 300 -38.47 66.63 -13.11
CA ARG A 300 -39.76 67.31 -12.93
C ARG A 300 -39.62 68.81 -12.60
N GLN A 301 -38.55 69.19 -11.90
CA GLN A 301 -38.28 70.60 -11.57
C GLN A 301 -37.61 71.37 -12.71
N SER A 302 -37.11 70.68 -13.75
CA SER A 302 -36.43 71.31 -14.86
C SER A 302 -37.44 71.81 -15.91
N VAL A 303 -37.43 73.11 -16.20
CA VAL A 303 -38.38 73.80 -17.10
C VAL A 303 -38.33 73.29 -18.56
N ARG A 304 -37.34 72.46 -18.92
CA ARG A 304 -37.08 71.99 -20.29
C ARG A 304 -37.70 70.65 -20.66
N TYR A 305 -38.43 69.98 -19.76
CA TYR A 305 -38.96 68.65 -20.01
C TYR A 305 -40.48 68.68 -20.25
N PRO A 306 -40.97 68.40 -21.47
CA PRO A 306 -42.41 68.19 -21.69
C PRO A 306 -42.83 66.89 -20.99
N VAL A 307 -43.83 66.98 -20.13
CA VAL A 307 -44.29 65.92 -19.20
C VAL A 307 -44.95 64.72 -19.92
N ASP A 308 -45.09 64.79 -21.26
CA ASP A 308 -45.93 63.89 -22.07
C ASP A 308 -45.19 62.79 -22.83
N GLU A 309 -43.85 62.66 -22.72
CA GLU A 309 -43.10 61.50 -23.20
C GLU A 309 -42.77 60.55 -22.03
N GLY A 310 -42.90 59.23 -22.27
CA GLY A 310 -43.12 58.16 -21.27
C GLY A 310 -42.15 58.01 -20.08
N SER A 311 -41.12 58.85 -19.94
CA SER A 311 -40.22 58.92 -18.78
C SER A 311 -40.60 60.00 -17.75
N GLY A 312 -41.61 60.84 -17.99
CA GLY A 312 -42.03 61.90 -17.05
C GLY A 312 -42.74 61.43 -15.76
N ASN A 313 -43.15 60.16 -15.72
CA ASN A 313 -43.88 59.57 -14.60
C ASN A 313 -42.97 58.66 -13.75
N LEU A 314 -43.22 58.61 -12.44
CA LEU A 314 -42.42 57.82 -11.49
C LEU A 314 -42.27 56.32 -11.88
N PRO A 315 -43.31 55.62 -12.40
CA PRO A 315 -43.16 54.25 -12.89
C PRO A 315 -42.22 54.13 -14.10
N GLY A 316 -42.19 55.13 -14.98
CA GLY A 316 -41.26 55.19 -16.11
C GLY A 316 -39.82 55.34 -15.63
N ALA A 317 -39.57 56.27 -14.72
CA ALA A 317 -38.24 56.47 -14.12
C ALA A 317 -37.74 55.22 -13.36
N LEU A 318 -38.63 54.49 -12.68
CA LEU A 318 -38.30 53.21 -12.04
C LEU A 318 -37.94 52.13 -13.06
N MET A 319 -38.69 52.03 -14.16
CA MET A 319 -38.39 51.10 -15.24
C MET A 319 -37.05 51.44 -15.91
N ASP A 320 -36.78 52.72 -16.17
CA ASP A 320 -35.52 53.18 -16.78
C ASP A 320 -34.31 52.89 -15.87
N ALA A 321 -34.45 53.10 -14.56
CA ALA A 321 -33.40 52.76 -13.59
C ALA A 321 -33.15 51.23 -13.57
N ALA A 322 -34.20 50.42 -13.59
CA ALA A 322 -34.11 48.96 -13.63
C ALA A 322 -33.47 48.46 -14.94
N MET A 323 -33.91 49.00 -16.09
CA MET A 323 -33.34 48.67 -17.40
C MET A 323 -31.87 49.08 -17.50
N SER A 324 -31.48 50.18 -16.87
CA SER A 324 -30.08 50.63 -16.84
C SER A 324 -29.16 49.65 -16.11
N MET A 325 -29.65 49.01 -15.05
CA MET A 325 -28.89 47.99 -14.31
C MET A 325 -28.76 46.69 -15.13
N THR A 326 -29.82 46.29 -15.84
CA THR A 326 -29.81 45.04 -16.64
C THR A 326 -29.01 45.16 -17.94
N THR A 327 -29.00 46.35 -18.57
CA THR A 327 -28.22 46.62 -19.79
C THR A 327 -26.77 46.98 -19.49
N GLY A 328 -26.47 47.39 -18.25
CA GLY A 328 -25.14 47.80 -17.80
C GLY A 328 -24.74 49.23 -18.16
N ALA A 329 -25.70 50.04 -18.61
CA ALA A 329 -25.49 51.44 -18.96
C ALA A 329 -26.77 52.25 -18.73
N PRO A 330 -26.68 53.56 -18.43
CA PRO A 330 -27.86 54.40 -18.30
C PRO A 330 -28.65 54.48 -19.62
N VAL A 331 -29.92 54.05 -19.58
CA VAL A 331 -30.82 54.04 -20.75
C VAL A 331 -31.40 55.44 -21.01
N HIS A 332 -31.67 56.20 -19.96
CA HIS A 332 -32.19 57.56 -20.07
C HIS A 332 -31.06 58.60 -20.08
N MET A 333 -31.13 59.55 -21.01
CA MET A 333 -30.16 60.65 -21.12
C MET A 333 -30.69 61.92 -20.43
N PRO A 334 -30.13 62.31 -19.26
CA PRO A 334 -30.62 63.45 -18.50
C PRO A 334 -30.34 64.80 -19.17
N VAL A 335 -31.35 65.69 -19.14
CA VAL A 335 -31.27 67.03 -19.72
C VAL A 335 -30.60 68.04 -18.78
N SER A 336 -30.81 67.91 -17.46
CA SER A 336 -30.30 68.86 -16.45
C SER A 336 -28.86 68.55 -16.02
N PRO A 337 -28.03 69.56 -15.65
CA PRO A 337 -26.67 69.31 -15.17
C PRO A 337 -26.65 68.50 -13.86
N ALA A 338 -27.66 68.69 -13.00
CA ALA A 338 -27.80 67.93 -11.76
C ALA A 338 -28.12 66.44 -12.03
N SER A 339 -29.06 66.14 -12.92
CA SER A 339 -29.38 64.76 -13.29
C SER A 339 -28.23 64.07 -14.04
N ARG A 340 -27.40 64.80 -14.79
CA ARG A 340 -26.15 64.26 -15.38
C ARG A 340 -25.14 63.77 -14.34
N ILE A 341 -24.97 64.48 -13.22
CA ILE A 341 -24.08 64.05 -12.14
C ILE A 341 -24.62 62.78 -11.46
N ILE A 342 -25.94 62.73 -11.23
CA ILE A 342 -26.61 61.55 -10.66
C ILE A 342 -26.44 60.34 -11.58
N THR A 343 -26.67 60.51 -12.89
CA THR A 343 -26.51 59.44 -13.88
C THR A 343 -25.05 59.00 -14.02
N LEU A 344 -24.08 59.90 -13.90
CA LEU A 344 -22.65 59.55 -13.89
C LEU A 344 -22.31 58.67 -12.67
N GLY A 345 -22.78 59.06 -11.48
CA GLY A 345 -22.61 58.27 -10.26
C GLY A 345 -23.31 56.91 -10.34
N TYR A 346 -24.52 56.87 -10.91
CA TYR A 346 -25.26 55.63 -11.11
C TYR A 346 -24.58 54.72 -12.14
N SER A 347 -24.04 55.28 -13.22
CA SER A 347 -23.25 54.52 -14.21
C SER A 347 -22.02 53.88 -13.59
N LEU A 348 -21.26 54.62 -12.77
CA LEU A 348 -20.14 54.06 -12.03
C LEU A 348 -20.58 52.95 -11.06
N PHE A 349 -21.72 53.14 -10.38
CA PHE A 349 -22.29 52.12 -9.50
C PHE A 349 -22.67 50.84 -10.25
N ILE A 350 -23.36 50.95 -11.39
CA ILE A 350 -23.73 49.80 -12.24
C ILE A 350 -22.49 49.03 -12.68
N LEU A 351 -21.44 49.73 -13.13
CA LEU A 351 -20.18 49.10 -13.53
C LEU A 351 -19.54 48.31 -12.39
N LEU A 352 -19.50 48.89 -11.17
CA LEU A 352 -18.97 48.21 -9.99
C LEU A 352 -19.80 46.98 -9.61
N VAL A 353 -21.13 47.09 -9.62
CA VAL A 353 -22.03 45.99 -9.27
C VAL A 353 -21.94 44.85 -10.27
N LEU A 354 -21.95 45.13 -11.58
CA LEU A 354 -21.80 44.11 -12.62
C LEU A 354 -20.43 43.43 -12.58
N SER A 355 -19.37 44.20 -12.34
CA SER A 355 -18.03 43.64 -12.17
C SER A 355 -17.95 42.73 -10.95
N ALA A 356 -18.47 43.16 -9.80
CA ALA A 356 -18.51 42.35 -8.59
C ALA A 356 -19.39 41.09 -8.75
N TYR A 357 -20.53 41.21 -9.43
CA TYR A 357 -21.42 40.09 -9.70
C TYR A 357 -20.73 39.02 -10.55
N THR A 358 -20.11 39.42 -11.66
CA THR A 358 -19.42 38.49 -12.56
C THR A 358 -18.20 37.84 -11.90
N ALA A 359 -17.44 38.58 -11.09
CA ALA A 359 -16.31 38.04 -10.32
C ALA A 359 -16.77 36.99 -9.28
N ASN A 360 -17.81 37.29 -8.51
CA ASN A 360 -18.31 36.39 -7.48
C ASN A 360 -19.01 35.16 -8.08
N LEU A 361 -19.70 35.32 -9.20
CA LEU A 361 -20.25 34.20 -9.96
C LEU A 361 -19.14 33.26 -10.46
N ALA A 362 -18.08 33.82 -11.05
CA ALA A 362 -16.94 33.03 -11.52
C ALA A 362 -16.25 32.27 -10.38
N SER A 363 -16.01 32.91 -9.23
CA SER A 363 -15.46 32.26 -8.04
C SER A 363 -16.35 31.10 -7.55
N THR A 364 -17.67 31.32 -7.50
CA THR A 364 -18.64 30.30 -7.06
C THR A 364 -18.70 29.11 -8.02
N LEU A 365 -18.57 29.33 -9.34
CA LEU A 365 -18.53 28.25 -10.32
C LEU A 365 -17.27 27.37 -10.19
N VAL A 366 -16.15 27.97 -9.79
CA VAL A 366 -14.91 27.22 -9.53
C VAL A 366 -15.00 26.43 -8.22
N THR A 367 -15.53 27.02 -7.15
CA THR A 367 -15.63 26.35 -5.84
C THR A 367 -16.72 25.28 -5.79
N THR A 368 -17.83 25.47 -6.50
CA THR A 368 -18.91 24.46 -6.53
C THR A 368 -18.56 23.22 -7.33
N ALA A 369 -17.44 23.21 -8.06
CA ALA A 369 -16.80 22.01 -8.60
C ALA A 369 -16.03 21.20 -7.54
N THR A 370 -16.31 21.41 -6.25
CA THR A 370 -15.85 20.55 -5.15
C THR A 370 -16.24 19.11 -5.41
N ARG A 371 -15.22 18.28 -5.60
CA ARG A 371 -15.32 16.82 -5.57
C ARG A 371 -15.81 16.40 -4.18
N SER A 372 -16.82 15.54 -4.13
CA SER A 372 -17.19 14.89 -2.87
C SER A 372 -16.20 13.75 -2.64
N TYR A 373 -15.59 13.72 -1.46
CA TYR A 373 -14.64 12.68 -1.06
C TYR A 373 -15.30 11.77 -0.02
N ALA A 374 -15.08 10.46 -0.12
CA ALA A 374 -15.58 9.50 0.87
C ALA A 374 -15.09 9.82 2.30
N SER A 375 -13.87 10.32 2.43
CA SER A 375 -13.32 10.92 3.65
C SER A 375 -12.20 11.90 3.32
N SER A 376 -12.01 12.93 4.15
CA SER A 376 -10.86 13.84 4.07
C SER A 376 -9.64 13.27 4.81
N ASP A 377 -9.88 12.51 5.88
CA ASP A 377 -8.85 12.12 6.85
C ASP A 377 -8.91 10.63 7.18
N PHE A 378 -7.76 10.10 7.60
CA PHE A 378 -7.63 8.70 7.99
C PHE A 378 -8.38 8.38 9.28
N ASP A 379 -8.29 9.22 10.31
CA ASP A 379 -9.03 9.02 11.57
C ASP A 379 -10.54 9.02 11.34
N THR A 380 -11.04 9.94 10.51
CA THR A 380 -12.45 9.98 10.10
C THR A 380 -12.87 8.69 9.38
N ALA A 381 -11.97 8.11 8.58
CA ALA A 381 -12.22 6.84 7.91
C ALA A 381 -12.31 5.65 8.88
N LEU A 382 -11.49 5.65 9.92
CA LEU A 382 -11.52 4.66 10.99
C LEU A 382 -12.77 4.80 11.85
N ASP A 383 -13.15 6.02 12.23
CA ASP A 383 -14.32 6.29 13.07
C ASP A 383 -15.64 5.93 12.37
N ARG A 384 -15.71 6.14 11.06
CA ARG A 384 -16.85 5.68 10.23
C ARG A 384 -16.80 4.18 9.96
N GLY A 385 -15.71 3.51 10.30
CA GLY A 385 -15.48 2.10 10.04
C GLY A 385 -15.53 1.76 8.55
N MET A 386 -14.93 2.61 7.71
CA MET A 386 -14.93 2.38 6.26
C MET A 386 -14.17 1.11 5.88
N ARG A 387 -14.57 0.48 4.77
CA ARG A 387 -13.84 -0.69 4.22
C ARG A 387 -12.58 -0.21 3.50
N MET A 388 -11.44 -0.81 3.81
CA MET A 388 -10.13 -0.35 3.34
C MET A 388 -9.39 -1.42 2.55
N CYS A 389 -8.76 -1.04 1.44
CA CYS A 389 -7.86 -1.92 0.68
C CYS A 389 -6.42 -1.56 1.00
N ILE A 390 -5.56 -2.54 1.29
CA ILE A 390 -4.15 -2.31 1.61
C ILE A 390 -3.27 -3.44 1.07
N ILE A 391 -1.98 -3.16 0.88
CA ILE A 391 -0.98 -4.19 0.60
C ILE A 391 -0.72 -5.03 1.86
N ALA A 392 -0.83 -6.36 1.73
CA ALA A 392 -0.88 -7.30 2.86
C ALA A 392 0.28 -7.16 3.88
N PRO A 393 1.57 -7.07 3.46
CA PRO A 393 2.71 -6.91 4.37
C PRO A 393 2.63 -5.81 5.43
N VAL A 394 1.90 -4.73 5.17
CA VAL A 394 1.84 -3.57 6.08
C VAL A 394 0.58 -3.56 6.93
N ALA A 395 -0.42 -4.39 6.63
CA ALA A 395 -1.70 -4.44 7.35
C ALA A 395 -1.50 -4.65 8.86
N GLU A 396 -0.58 -5.54 9.24
CA GLU A 396 -0.26 -5.77 10.66
C GLU A 396 0.41 -4.56 11.32
N SER A 397 1.30 -3.87 10.60
CA SER A 397 1.97 -2.67 11.12
C SER A 397 0.95 -1.55 11.37
N PHE A 398 -0.04 -1.40 10.49
CA PHE A 398 -1.15 -0.48 10.70
C PHE A 398 -2.03 -0.89 11.89
N ALA A 399 -2.32 -2.18 12.07
CA ALA A 399 -3.09 -2.67 13.20
C ALA A 399 -2.39 -2.42 14.55
N GLN A 400 -1.05 -2.49 14.59
CA GLN A 400 -0.27 -2.20 15.79
C GLN A 400 -0.21 -0.71 16.12
N LEU A 401 -0.12 0.15 15.09
CA LEU A 401 -0.01 1.60 15.26
C LEU A 401 -1.36 2.28 15.55
N TYR A 402 -2.46 1.74 15.02
CA TYR A 402 -3.78 2.36 15.10
C TYR A 402 -4.78 1.41 15.78
N PRO A 403 -5.10 1.59 17.07
CA PRO A 403 -5.99 0.69 17.81
C PRO A 403 -7.41 0.58 17.25
N LYS A 404 -7.87 1.62 16.54
CA LYS A 404 -9.19 1.64 15.86
C LYS A 404 -9.18 0.90 14.52
N PHE A 405 -8.01 0.50 14.02
CA PHE A 405 -7.87 -0.22 12.77
C PHE A 405 -8.39 -1.65 12.90
N ASN A 406 -9.58 -1.89 12.36
CA ASN A 406 -10.21 -3.20 12.40
C ASN A 406 -9.84 -4.00 11.15
N ARG A 407 -8.98 -5.00 11.33
CA ARG A 407 -8.52 -5.89 10.26
C ARG A 407 -9.65 -6.63 9.54
N ASN A 408 -10.79 -6.85 10.20
CA ASN A 408 -11.96 -7.51 9.58
C ASN A 408 -12.65 -6.64 8.51
N ARG A 409 -12.35 -5.33 8.47
CA ARG A 409 -12.86 -4.39 7.44
C ARG A 409 -11.79 -4.05 6.40
N VAL A 410 -10.71 -4.82 6.36
CA VAL A 410 -9.56 -4.59 5.51
C VAL A 410 -9.42 -5.74 4.53
N SER A 411 -9.33 -5.41 3.25
CA SER A 411 -9.00 -6.36 2.19
C SER A 411 -7.52 -6.22 1.86
N GLU A 412 -6.80 -7.32 1.99
CA GLU A 412 -5.34 -7.39 1.80
C GLU A 412 -5.02 -7.92 0.40
N TYR A 413 -4.15 -7.22 -0.32
CA TYR A 413 -3.75 -7.53 -1.70
C TYR A 413 -2.22 -7.69 -1.82
N THR A 414 -1.78 -8.26 -2.94
CA THR A 414 -0.36 -8.53 -3.17
C THR A 414 0.38 -7.34 -3.79
N ASP A 415 -0.31 -6.55 -4.62
CA ASP A 415 0.30 -5.40 -5.30
C ASP A 415 -0.64 -4.17 -5.40
N GLY A 416 -0.06 -3.02 -5.74
CA GLY A 416 -0.74 -1.73 -5.85
C GLY A 416 -1.90 -1.68 -6.85
N PRO A 417 -1.79 -2.25 -8.07
CA PRO A 417 -2.88 -2.25 -9.04
C PRO A 417 -4.12 -3.00 -8.53
N GLU A 418 -3.93 -4.14 -7.85
CA GLU A 418 -5.03 -4.92 -7.27
C GLU A 418 -5.75 -4.15 -6.16
N VAL A 419 -5.01 -3.38 -5.34
CA VAL A 419 -5.57 -2.50 -4.32
C VAL A 419 -6.49 -1.43 -4.94
N LEU A 420 -6.06 -0.81 -6.05
CA LEU A 420 -6.89 0.17 -6.75
C LEU A 420 -8.09 -0.47 -7.43
N GLN A 421 -7.90 -1.63 -8.05
CA GLN A 421 -9.00 -2.38 -8.65
C GLN A 421 -10.05 -2.79 -7.62
N GLY A 422 -9.64 -3.24 -6.43
CA GLY A 422 -10.57 -3.53 -5.33
C GLY A 422 -11.37 -2.31 -4.85
N MET A 423 -10.79 -1.11 -4.96
CA MET A 423 -11.51 0.14 -4.70
C MET A 423 -12.50 0.46 -5.82
N ASP A 424 -12.11 0.31 -7.08
CA ASP A 424 -12.95 0.56 -8.26
C ASP A 424 -14.12 -0.44 -8.35
N ASP A 425 -13.89 -1.70 -7.95
CA ASP A 425 -14.90 -2.76 -7.86
C ASP A 425 -15.86 -2.58 -6.66
N GLY A 426 -15.63 -1.59 -5.80
CA GLY A 426 -16.47 -1.29 -4.63
C GLY A 426 -16.32 -2.27 -3.46
N VAL A 427 -15.28 -3.10 -3.46
CA VAL A 427 -14.89 -3.95 -2.31
C VAL A 427 -14.48 -3.05 -1.14
N CYS A 428 -13.72 -2.01 -1.44
CA CYS A 428 -13.26 -1.00 -0.50
C CYS A 428 -13.79 0.39 -0.84
N GLN A 429 -13.97 1.23 0.18
CA GLN A 429 -14.35 2.64 0.01
C GLN A 429 -13.12 3.55 -0.10
N VAL A 430 -12.02 3.12 0.51
CA VAL A 430 -10.73 3.82 0.50
C VAL A 430 -9.61 2.81 0.35
N ALA A 431 -8.48 3.26 -0.17
CA ALA A 431 -7.27 2.44 -0.29
C ALA A 431 -6.10 3.10 0.44
N ILE A 432 -5.15 2.31 0.90
CA ILE A 432 -3.92 2.78 1.55
C ILE A 432 -2.75 2.30 0.69
N LEU A 433 -2.06 3.25 0.07
CA LEU A 433 -0.91 2.99 -0.80
C LEU A 433 0.18 4.04 -0.56
N THR A 434 1.43 3.65 -0.79
CA THR A 434 2.51 4.63 -0.91
C THR A 434 2.25 5.53 -2.12
N GLU A 435 2.63 6.81 -2.03
CA GLU A 435 2.46 7.78 -3.11
C GLU A 435 2.98 7.27 -4.46
N LYS A 436 4.13 6.59 -4.45
CA LYS A 436 4.74 6.05 -5.66
C LYS A 436 4.00 4.85 -6.23
N LYS A 437 3.64 3.86 -5.40
CA LYS A 437 2.80 2.73 -5.84
C LYS A 437 1.47 3.23 -6.43
N PHE A 438 0.90 4.29 -5.88
CA PHE A 438 -0.30 4.91 -6.46
C PHE A 438 -0.03 5.50 -7.86
N GLU A 439 1.02 6.30 -8.03
CA GLU A 439 1.42 6.86 -9.33
C GLU A 439 1.69 5.76 -10.37
N ASP A 440 2.44 4.73 -10.00
CA ASP A 440 2.80 3.62 -10.89
C ASP A 440 1.55 2.81 -11.28
N SER A 441 0.70 2.47 -10.31
CA SER A 441 -0.55 1.74 -10.56
C SER A 441 -1.52 2.55 -11.43
N ARG A 442 -1.60 3.87 -11.22
CA ARG A 442 -2.46 4.76 -12.03
C ARG A 442 -2.04 4.77 -13.50
N ARG A 443 -0.74 4.72 -13.79
CA ARG A 443 -0.22 4.70 -15.17
C ARG A 443 -0.53 3.40 -15.91
N LEU A 444 -0.61 2.29 -15.19
CA LEU A 444 -0.95 0.98 -15.76
C LEU A 444 -2.45 0.86 -16.05
N ILE A 445 -3.30 1.42 -15.19
CA ILE A 445 -4.77 1.34 -15.30
C ILE A 445 -5.33 2.38 -16.29
N ILE A 446 -4.76 3.60 -16.32
CA ILE A 446 -5.20 4.68 -17.21
C ILE A 446 -4.06 4.99 -18.19
N PRO A 447 -4.06 4.44 -19.42
CA PRO A 447 -3.09 4.85 -20.42
C PRO A 447 -3.28 6.36 -20.67
N GLU A 448 -2.20 7.15 -20.47
CA GLU A 448 -2.24 8.58 -20.72
C GLU A 448 -2.81 8.83 -22.13
N THR A 449 -3.89 9.62 -22.21
CA THR A 449 -4.36 10.09 -23.52
C THR A 449 -3.20 10.71 -24.30
N PRO A 450 -3.11 10.49 -25.63
CA PRO A 450 -1.94 10.84 -26.45
C PRO A 450 -1.59 12.34 -26.49
N ALA A 451 -2.40 13.20 -25.86
CA ALA A 451 -2.12 14.63 -25.71
C ALA A 451 -0.94 14.93 -24.74
N GLY A 452 -0.66 14.06 -23.76
CA GLY A 452 0.45 14.22 -22.81
C GLY A 452 1.83 13.88 -23.41
N ALA A 453 1.89 12.85 -24.25
CA ALA A 453 3.13 12.37 -24.87
C ALA A 453 3.78 13.42 -25.80
N ARG A 454 2.97 14.23 -26.49
CA ARG A 454 3.46 15.27 -27.41
C ARG A 454 4.18 16.42 -26.69
N ARG A 455 3.89 16.69 -25.41
CA ARG A 455 4.55 17.76 -24.63
C ARG A 455 5.93 17.36 -24.09
N ARG A 456 6.20 16.07 -23.87
CA ARG A 456 7.53 15.61 -23.42
C ARG A 456 8.53 15.45 -24.57
N LEU A 457 8.07 15.05 -25.76
CA LEU A 457 8.96 14.92 -26.93
C LEU A 457 9.51 16.27 -27.44
N LEU A 458 8.80 17.38 -27.18
CA LEU A 458 9.25 18.73 -27.57
C LEU A 458 10.26 19.36 -26.60
N LYS A 459 10.48 18.79 -25.40
CA LYS A 459 11.51 19.26 -24.45
C LYS A 459 12.84 18.52 -24.53
N GLY A 460 12.92 17.43 -25.30
CA GLY A 460 14.15 16.62 -25.46
C GLY A 460 14.92 16.85 -26.77
N GLY A 461 14.46 17.75 -27.65
CA GLY A 461 15.00 17.91 -29.00
C GLY A 461 15.54 19.30 -29.29
N SER A 462 16.64 19.70 -28.63
CA SER A 462 17.48 20.80 -29.12
C SER A 462 18.95 20.50 -28.81
N ALA A 463 19.54 19.63 -29.63
CA ALA A 463 20.96 19.66 -29.93
C ALA A 463 21.23 18.89 -31.23
N SER A 464 21.98 19.52 -32.12
CA SER A 464 22.66 18.95 -33.29
C SER A 464 21.87 18.82 -34.60
N LYS A 465 21.89 19.91 -35.39
CA LYS A 465 21.91 19.84 -36.86
C LYS A 465 22.89 20.89 -37.39
N LYS A 466 24.12 20.49 -37.69
CA LYS A 466 24.98 21.10 -38.72
C LYS A 466 25.91 20.03 -39.28
N GLY A 467 25.75 19.72 -40.57
CA GLY A 467 26.67 18.86 -41.31
C GLY A 467 26.01 18.15 -42.48
N ALA A 468 25.81 18.84 -43.60
CA ALA A 468 25.81 18.27 -44.96
C ALA A 468 25.62 19.40 -45.99
N ALA A 469 26.69 19.78 -46.66
CA ALA A 469 26.66 20.57 -47.89
C ALA A 469 27.16 19.67 -49.04
N SER A 470 26.26 19.49 -50.00
CA SER A 470 26.42 19.21 -51.44
C SER A 470 27.70 18.52 -51.94
N GLY A 471 27.51 17.35 -52.56
CA GLY A 471 28.29 16.92 -53.72
C GLY A 471 27.61 17.42 -55.01
N GLY A 472 28.42 17.85 -55.97
CA GLY A 472 28.02 18.18 -57.33
C GLY A 472 29.18 17.87 -58.27
N GLY A 473 29.07 16.75 -58.96
CA GLY A 473 29.85 16.28 -60.10
C GLY A 473 28.91 15.45 -60.95
#